data_AF-A0A1S9CL65-F1
#
_entry.id   AF-A0A1S9CL65-F1
#
_cell.length_a   1.000
_cell.length_b   1.000
_cell.length_c   1.000
_cell.angle_alpha   90.00
_cell.angle_beta   90.00
_cell.angle_gamma   90.00
#
_symmetry.space_group_name_H-M   'P 1'
#
loop_
_entity.id
_entity.type
_entity.pdbx_description
1 polymer ?
#
loop_
_entity_poly.entity_id
_entity_poly.type
_entity_poly.pdbx_seq_one_letter_code
_entity_poly.pdbx_strand_id
1 'polypeptide(L)'
;MEKQLVLCVSSQVQKYYFEKEFKEMPYGFRQELLASMIKIAQRAKATIMLGFYNNGDIYIKEHHEEGVIFDEIGLALEIKAFQSEKKELIKMLKKWYMLYYMAEGKIVRKILVMQNQGLEKEEIIEKMVSWAGEEKQEFVEMLLEG
;
A
#
# COMPACT_ATOMS: atom_id res chain seq x y z
N MET A 1 5.02 -15.59 0.14
CA MET A 1 4.31 -14.36 0.54
C MET A 1 3.42 -13.96 -0.62
N GLU A 2 2.12 -13.85 -0.42
CA GLU A 2 1.25 -13.30 -1.47
C GLU A 2 1.58 -11.82 -1.68
N LYS A 3 1.35 -11.37 -2.92
CA LYS A 3 1.73 -10.06 -3.42
C LYS A 3 0.52 -9.44 -4.10
N GLN A 4 0.19 -8.22 -3.73
CA GLN A 4 -0.82 -7.40 -4.40
C GLN A 4 -0.11 -6.43 -5.33
N LEU A 5 -0.36 -6.51 -6.64
CA LEU A 5 0.15 -5.53 -7.60
C LEU A 5 -0.64 -4.23 -7.44
N VAL A 6 0.01 -3.08 -7.61
CA VAL A 6 -0.63 -1.76 -7.51
C VAL A 6 -0.40 -0.94 -8.76
N LEU A 7 0.85 -0.90 -9.23
CA LEU A 7 1.29 -0.03 -10.31
C LEU A 7 2.27 -0.79 -11.19
N CYS A 8 2.05 -0.74 -12.49
CA CYS A 8 3.00 -1.18 -13.51
C CYS A 8 3.37 0.03 -14.38
N VAL A 9 4.67 0.24 -14.62
CA VAL A 9 5.19 1.30 -15.48
C VAL A 9 6.16 0.69 -16.47
N SER A 10 5.90 0.88 -17.77
CA SER A 10 6.78 0.38 -18.82
C SER A 10 7.49 1.53 -19.52
N SER A 11 8.84 1.49 -19.48
CA SER A 11 9.69 2.44 -20.20
C SER A 11 9.61 2.24 -21.72
N GLN A 12 9.51 0.99 -22.18
CA GLN A 12 9.51 0.63 -23.61
C GLN A 12 8.27 1.15 -24.33
N VAL A 13 7.07 0.93 -23.77
CA VAL A 13 5.81 1.36 -24.39
C VAL A 13 5.33 2.72 -23.91
N GLN A 14 6.05 3.37 -22.99
CA GLN A 14 5.72 4.67 -22.41
C GLN A 14 4.30 4.75 -21.81
N LYS A 15 3.88 3.69 -21.13
CA LYS A 15 2.56 3.59 -20.47
C LYS A 15 2.69 3.14 -19.03
N TYR A 16 1.67 3.44 -18.24
CA TYR A 16 1.50 2.92 -16.90
C TYR A 16 0.07 2.39 -16.71
N TYR A 17 -0.09 1.54 -15.70
CA TYR A 17 -1.37 0.98 -15.29
C TYR A 17 -1.44 0.91 -13.77
N PHE A 18 -2.56 1.35 -13.20
CA PHE A 18 -2.87 1.18 -11.78
C PHE A 18 -3.97 0.14 -11.61
N GLU A 19 -3.82 -0.72 -10.61
CA GLU A 19 -4.82 -1.72 -10.29
C GLU A 19 -6.09 -1.09 -9.73
N LYS A 20 -7.24 -1.57 -10.22
CA LYS A 20 -8.57 -1.03 -9.87
C LYS A 20 -8.90 -1.16 -8.39
N GLU A 21 -8.38 -2.19 -7.73
CA GLU A 21 -8.54 -2.42 -6.30
C GLU A 21 -7.95 -1.29 -5.46
N PHE A 22 -7.00 -0.53 -6.01
CA PHE A 22 -6.31 0.58 -5.36
C PHE A 22 -6.85 1.96 -5.76
N LYS A 23 -8.08 2.01 -6.32
CA LYS A 23 -8.73 3.27 -6.72
C LYS A 23 -8.91 4.29 -5.59
N GLU A 24 -9.07 3.80 -4.35
CA GLU A 24 -9.23 4.60 -3.13
C GLU A 24 -7.90 5.15 -2.60
N MET A 25 -6.77 4.84 -3.25
CA MET A 25 -5.48 5.41 -2.89
C MET A 25 -5.51 6.93 -3.07
N PRO A 26 -5.10 7.70 -2.04
CA PRO A 26 -5.01 9.15 -2.12
C PRO A 26 -4.26 9.63 -3.35
N TYR A 27 -4.76 10.70 -3.97
CA TYR A 27 -4.19 11.24 -5.21
C TYR A 27 -2.69 11.56 -5.08
N GLY A 28 -2.28 12.20 -3.98
CA GLY A 28 -0.87 12.51 -3.72
C GLY A 28 0.04 11.29 -3.72
N PHE A 29 -0.41 10.19 -3.09
CA PHE A 29 0.34 8.93 -3.10
C PHE A 29 0.47 8.34 -4.50
N ARG A 30 -0.61 8.34 -5.29
CA ARG A 30 -0.59 7.84 -6.68
C ARG A 30 0.38 8.65 -7.54
N GLN A 31 0.35 9.97 -7.43
CA GLN A 31 1.22 10.86 -8.21
C GLN A 31 2.70 10.65 -7.85
N GLU A 32 3.01 10.61 -6.55
CA GLU A 32 4.39 10.46 -6.10
C GLU A 32 4.96 9.08 -6.45
N LEU A 33 4.17 8.01 -6.26
CA LEU A 33 4.56 6.67 -6.71
C LEU A 33 4.77 6.60 -8.22
N LEU A 34 3.84 7.13 -9.00
CA LEU A 34 3.94 7.13 -10.46
C LEU A 34 5.20 7.85 -10.94
N ALA A 35 5.45 9.07 -10.44
CA ALA A 35 6.62 9.85 -10.80
C ALA A 35 7.93 9.10 -10.47
N SER A 36 8.01 8.48 -9.29
CA SER A 36 9.17 7.68 -8.90
C SER A 36 9.34 6.43 -9.78
N MET A 37 8.27 5.69 -10.06
CA MET A 37 8.37 4.47 -10.88
C MET A 37 8.68 4.78 -12.34
N ILE A 38 8.20 5.91 -12.90
CA ILE A 38 8.61 6.39 -14.22
C ILE A 38 10.12 6.64 -14.26
N LYS A 39 10.67 7.36 -13.26
CA LYS A 39 12.10 7.65 -13.19
C LYS A 39 12.93 6.35 -13.13
N ILE A 40 12.55 5.40 -12.28
CA ILE A 40 13.24 4.11 -12.15
C ILE A 40 13.15 3.31 -13.46
N ALA A 41 11.95 3.19 -14.04
CA ALA A 41 11.74 2.45 -15.29
C ALA A 41 12.54 3.04 -16.46
N GLN A 42 12.61 4.37 -16.57
CA GLN A 42 13.39 5.06 -17.60
C GLN A 42 14.89 4.79 -17.45
N ARG A 43 15.42 4.88 -16.24
CA ARG A 43 16.85 4.63 -15.95
C ARG A 43 17.24 3.16 -16.20
N ALA A 44 16.39 2.23 -15.77
CA ALA A 44 16.60 0.80 -15.96
C ALA A 44 16.23 0.30 -17.37
N LYS A 45 15.60 1.13 -18.22
CA LYS A 45 15.02 0.75 -19.52
C LYS A 45 14.12 -0.50 -19.41
N ALA A 46 13.38 -0.59 -18.32
CA ALA A 46 12.65 -1.79 -17.91
C ALA A 46 11.14 -1.52 -17.78
N THR A 47 10.38 -2.60 -17.60
CA THR A 47 9.04 -2.52 -17.00
C THR A 47 9.18 -2.73 -15.49
N ILE A 48 8.66 -1.79 -14.70
CA ILE A 48 8.71 -1.82 -13.24
C ILE A 48 7.31 -2.08 -12.69
N MET A 49 7.21 -3.04 -11.79
CA MET A 49 6.01 -3.36 -11.02
C MET A 49 6.23 -3.01 -9.56
N LEU A 50 5.30 -2.25 -9.00
CA LEU A 50 5.24 -1.91 -7.59
C LEU A 50 3.98 -2.49 -6.97
N GLY A 51 4.11 -3.02 -5.76
CA GLY A 51 2.99 -3.56 -5.02
C GLY A 51 3.24 -3.71 -3.52
N PHE A 52 2.31 -4.35 -2.83
CA PHE A 52 2.40 -4.63 -1.39
C PHE A 52 2.51 -6.13 -1.12
N TYR A 53 3.29 -6.48 -0.11
CA TYR A 53 3.19 -7.76 0.57
C TYR A 53 1.99 -7.76 1.53
N ASN A 54 1.54 -8.95 1.95
CA ASN A 54 0.45 -9.09 2.92
C ASN A 54 0.71 -8.43 4.28
N ASN A 55 1.97 -8.11 4.61
CA ASN A 55 2.34 -7.38 5.82
C ASN A 55 2.41 -5.84 5.61
N GLY A 56 2.04 -5.35 4.42
CA GLY A 56 2.02 -3.94 4.06
C GLY A 56 3.35 -3.35 3.64
N ASP A 57 4.43 -4.14 3.60
CA ASP A 57 5.69 -3.70 3.02
C ASP A 57 5.57 -3.57 1.51
N ILE A 58 6.23 -2.57 0.95
CA ILE A 58 6.27 -2.34 -0.49
C ILE A 58 7.32 -3.24 -1.13
N TYR A 59 6.99 -3.83 -2.27
CA TYR A 59 7.95 -4.45 -3.17
C TYR A 59 8.01 -3.70 -4.50
N ILE A 60 9.19 -3.71 -5.08
CA ILE A 60 9.44 -3.25 -6.45
C ILE A 60 10.16 -4.39 -7.15
N LYS A 61 9.69 -4.75 -8.34
CA LYS A 61 10.29 -5.79 -9.18
C LYS A 61 10.25 -5.35 -10.63
N GLU A 62 11.22 -5.80 -11.40
CA GLU A 62 11.26 -5.64 -12.84
C GLU A 62 10.51 -6.75 -13.57
N HIS A 63 10.16 -6.46 -14.81
CA HIS A 63 9.77 -7.42 -15.82
C HIS A 63 10.55 -7.12 -17.09
N HIS A 64 11.18 -8.14 -17.63
CA HIS A 64 11.89 -8.11 -18.90
C HIS A 64 11.37 -9.22 -19.79
N GLU A 65 11.40 -8.97 -21.11
CA GLU A 65 11.29 -10.04 -22.09
C GLU A 65 12.52 -10.96 -21.99
N GLU A 66 12.33 -12.24 -22.31
CA GLU A 66 13.41 -13.21 -22.28
C GLU A 66 14.55 -12.80 -23.25
N GLY A 67 15.80 -12.96 -22.81
CA GLY A 67 16.99 -12.64 -23.61
C GLY A 67 17.45 -11.18 -23.55
N VAL A 68 16.78 -10.31 -22.76
CA VAL A 68 17.24 -8.94 -22.53
C VAL A 68 18.31 -8.92 -21.43
N ILE A 69 19.51 -8.44 -21.78
CA ILE A 69 20.56 -8.14 -20.79
C ILE A 69 20.17 -6.86 -20.05
N PHE A 70 19.98 -6.95 -18.73
CA PHE A 70 19.62 -5.82 -17.89
C PHE A 70 20.62 -5.61 -16.76
N ASP A 71 20.74 -4.35 -16.31
CA ASP A 71 21.59 -3.98 -15.17
C ASP A 71 20.82 -4.18 -13.85
N GLU A 72 20.87 -5.40 -13.32
CA GLU A 72 20.19 -5.75 -12.07
C GLU A 72 20.74 -4.96 -10.88
N ILE A 73 22.05 -4.69 -10.88
CA ILE A 73 22.74 -3.96 -9.80
C ILE A 73 22.30 -2.50 -9.80
N GLY A 74 22.30 -1.85 -10.97
CA GLY A 74 21.83 -0.48 -11.14
C GLY A 74 20.38 -0.31 -10.69
N LEU A 75 19.50 -1.25 -11.06
CA LEU A 75 18.11 -1.23 -10.59
C LEU A 75 18.02 -1.38 -9.06
N ALA A 76 18.76 -2.32 -8.48
CA ALA A 76 18.77 -2.51 -7.03
C ALA A 76 19.25 -1.25 -6.28
N LEU A 77 20.21 -0.51 -6.85
CA LEU A 77 20.67 0.77 -6.31
C LEU A 77 19.59 1.87 -6.42
N GLU A 78 18.89 1.98 -7.55
CA GLU A 78 17.78 2.92 -7.73
C GLU A 78 16.62 2.64 -6.77
N ILE A 79 16.28 1.36 -6.56
CA ILE A 79 15.25 0.96 -5.59
C ILE A 79 15.68 1.33 -4.16
N LYS A 80 16.93 1.08 -3.78
CA LYS A 80 17.46 1.47 -2.47
C LYS A 80 17.47 2.99 -2.28
N ALA A 81 17.83 3.74 -3.31
CA ALA A 81 17.77 5.20 -3.29
C ALA A 81 16.34 5.70 -3.07
N PHE A 82 15.37 5.17 -3.82
CA PHE A 82 13.95 5.45 -3.61
C PHE A 82 13.50 5.12 -2.18
N GLN A 83 13.86 3.95 -1.65
CA GLN A 83 13.49 3.55 -0.29
C GLN A 83 14.07 4.48 0.79
N SER A 84 15.28 4.98 0.57
CA SER A 84 15.94 5.94 1.47
C SER A 84 15.32 7.33 1.37
N GLU A 85 15.19 7.88 0.15
CA GLU A 85 14.66 9.22 -0.11
C GLU A 85 13.17 9.36 0.25
N LYS A 86 12.39 8.29 0.04
CA LYS A 86 10.93 8.27 0.21
C LYS A 86 10.48 7.51 1.45
N LYS A 87 11.32 7.49 2.50
CA LYS A 87 11.05 6.75 3.74
C LYS A 87 9.70 7.11 4.38
N GLU A 88 9.37 8.40 4.47
CA GLU A 88 8.08 8.83 5.05
C GLU A 88 6.90 8.47 4.16
N LEU A 89 7.00 8.62 2.83
CA LEU A 89 5.98 8.16 1.89
C LEU A 89 5.71 6.66 2.05
N ILE A 90 6.77 5.84 2.10
CA ILE A 90 6.65 4.38 2.26
C ILE A 90 5.99 4.03 3.59
N LYS A 91 6.35 4.72 4.68
CA LYS A 91 5.74 4.55 5.99
C LYS A 91 4.25 4.90 5.97
N MET A 92 3.87 6.00 5.31
CA MET A 92 2.47 6.40 5.16
C MET A 92 1.69 5.43 4.28
N LEU A 93 2.28 4.95 3.18
CA LEU A 93 1.70 3.95 2.29
C LEU A 93 1.46 2.62 3.02
N LYS A 94 2.42 2.17 3.84
CA LYS A 94 2.25 0.98 4.67
C LYS A 94 1.05 1.13 5.62
N LYS A 95 0.97 2.24 6.35
CA LYS A 95 -0.17 2.52 7.25
C LYS A 95 -1.51 2.55 6.49
N TRP A 96 -1.54 3.22 5.35
CA TRP A 96 -2.72 3.28 4.49
C TRP A 96 -3.14 1.88 4.02
N TYR A 97 -2.20 1.08 3.53
CA TYR A 97 -2.48 -0.28 3.10
C TYR A 97 -3.02 -1.15 4.23
N MET A 98 -2.40 -1.07 5.42
CA MET A 98 -2.86 -1.78 6.61
C MET A 98 -4.32 -1.41 6.95
N LEU A 99 -4.65 -0.12 7.01
CA LEU A 99 -6.00 0.38 7.35
C LEU A 99 -7.08 0.01 6.33
N TYR A 100 -6.73 -0.12 5.04
CA TYR A 100 -7.71 -0.32 3.98
C TYR A 100 -7.88 -1.78 3.58
N TYR A 101 -6.82 -2.59 3.64
CA TYR A 101 -6.81 -3.94 3.06
C TYR A 101 -6.68 -5.06 4.09
N MET A 102 -6.11 -4.81 5.28
CA MET A 102 -6.00 -5.84 6.33
C MET A 102 -7.24 -5.89 7.22
N ALA A 103 -7.50 -7.06 7.81
CA ALA A 103 -8.68 -7.29 8.65
C ALA A 103 -8.69 -6.37 9.88
N GLU A 104 -7.61 -6.36 10.66
CA GLU A 104 -7.46 -5.54 11.86
C GLU A 104 -7.46 -4.04 11.53
N GLY A 105 -6.84 -3.66 10.42
CA GLY A 105 -6.84 -2.26 9.98
C GLY A 105 -8.22 -1.74 9.59
N LYS A 106 -9.08 -2.59 9.01
CA LYS A 106 -10.49 -2.26 8.74
C LYS A 106 -11.29 -2.02 10.02
N ILE A 107 -11.01 -2.78 11.08
CA ILE A 107 -11.60 -2.57 12.42
C ILE A 107 -11.20 -1.18 12.94
N VAL A 108 -9.89 -0.91 13.00
CA VAL A 108 -9.34 0.39 13.45
C VAL A 108 -9.96 1.54 12.65
N ARG A 109 -10.01 1.42 11.32
CA ARG A 109 -10.57 2.45 10.45
C ARG A 109 -12.05 2.72 10.74
N LYS A 110 -12.87 1.69 10.96
CA LYS A 110 -14.29 1.87 11.27
C LYS A 110 -14.50 2.55 12.63
N ILE A 111 -13.72 2.16 13.64
CA ILE A 111 -13.74 2.81 14.96
C ILE A 111 -13.42 4.30 14.82
N LEU A 112 -12.34 4.66 14.10
CA LEU A 112 -11.96 6.06 13.89
C LEU A 112 -13.07 6.88 13.19
N VAL A 113 -13.76 6.29 12.23
CA VAL A 113 -14.89 6.95 11.55
C VAL A 113 -16.05 7.19 12.51
N MET A 114 -16.39 6.20 13.35
CA MET A 114 -17.46 6.31 14.34
C MET A 114 -17.12 7.32 15.45
N GLN A 115 -15.88 7.34 15.94
CA GLN A 115 -15.40 8.35 16.89
C GLN A 115 -15.49 9.75 16.31
N ASN A 116 -15.11 9.94 15.04
CA ASN A 116 -15.22 11.23 14.37
C ASN A 116 -16.68 11.66 14.10
N GLN A 117 -17.63 10.72 14.16
CA GLN A 117 -19.07 10.99 14.12
C GLN A 117 -19.64 11.30 15.52
N GLY A 118 -18.84 11.18 16.58
CA GLY A 118 -19.26 11.45 17.96
C GLY A 118 -20.06 10.33 18.60
N LEU A 119 -19.93 9.09 18.14
CA LEU A 119 -20.58 7.94 18.78
C LEU A 119 -19.90 7.63 20.12
N GLU A 120 -20.72 7.27 21.11
CA GLU A 120 -20.26 6.85 22.44
C GLU A 120 -19.60 5.47 22.39
N LYS A 121 -18.72 5.19 23.36
CA LYS A 121 -17.90 3.96 23.39
C LYS A 121 -18.75 2.70 23.30
N GLU A 122 -19.84 2.62 24.06
CA GLU A 122 -20.74 1.48 24.11
C GLU A 122 -21.42 1.24 22.75
N GLU A 123 -21.85 2.32 22.07
CA GLU A 123 -22.46 2.23 20.75
C GLU A 123 -21.45 1.75 19.69
N ILE A 124 -20.19 2.19 19.78
CA ILE A 124 -19.12 1.71 18.90
C ILE A 124 -18.88 0.21 19.10
N ILE A 125 -18.78 -0.25 20.35
CA ILE A 125 -18.57 -1.67 20.68
C ILE A 125 -19.68 -2.52 20.08
N GLU A 126 -20.95 -2.15 20.31
CA GLU A 126 -22.11 -2.89 19.78
C GLU A 126 -22.06 -3.00 18.25
N LYS A 127 -21.85 -1.87 17.54
CA LYS A 127 -21.78 -1.87 16.07
C LYS A 127 -20.59 -2.67 15.55
N MET A 128 -19.46 -2.62 16.23
CA MET A 128 -18.25 -3.34 15.82
C MET A 128 -18.36 -4.84 16.06
N VAL A 129 -18.92 -5.29 17.19
CA VAL A 129 -19.20 -6.71 17.44
C VAL A 129 -20.20 -7.25 16.42
N SER A 130 -21.26 -6.48 16.12
CA SER A 130 -22.22 -6.86 15.08
C SER A 130 -21.58 -7.02 13.68
N TRP A 131 -20.58 -6.19 13.36
CA TRP A 131 -19.93 -6.20 12.05
C TRP A 131 -18.74 -7.18 11.95
N ALA A 132 -17.95 -7.31 13.01
CA ALA A 132 -16.68 -8.03 13.03
C ALA A 132 -16.73 -9.40 13.73
N GLY A 133 -17.81 -9.68 14.46
CA GLY A 133 -17.96 -10.88 15.29
C GLY A 133 -17.59 -10.66 16.76
N GLU A 134 -18.18 -11.47 17.64
CA GLU A 134 -17.93 -11.43 19.10
C GLU A 134 -16.45 -11.71 19.43
N GLU A 135 -15.76 -12.51 18.62
CA GLU A 135 -14.33 -12.82 18.80
C GLU A 135 -13.42 -11.59 18.65
N LYS A 136 -13.93 -10.48 18.13
CA LYS A 136 -13.19 -9.21 18.00
C LYS A 136 -13.49 -8.21 19.10
N GLN A 137 -14.39 -8.53 20.04
CA GLN A 137 -14.80 -7.61 21.11
C GLN A 137 -13.62 -7.12 21.95
N GLU A 138 -12.80 -8.03 22.49
CA GLU A 138 -11.63 -7.67 23.33
C GLU A 138 -10.67 -6.72 22.58
N PHE A 139 -10.45 -6.98 21.29
CA PHE A 139 -9.60 -6.12 20.46
C PHE A 139 -10.20 -4.72 20.25
N VAL A 140 -11.53 -4.64 20.05
CA VAL A 140 -12.24 -3.35 19.93
C VAL A 140 -12.20 -2.57 21.24
N GLU A 141 -12.44 -3.22 22.37
CA GLU A 141 -12.40 -2.61 23.70
C GLU A 141 -11.01 -2.05 24.00
N MET A 142 -9.95 -2.83 23.77
CA MET A 142 -8.57 -2.40 23.92
C MET A 142 -8.24 -1.14 23.08
N LEU A 143 -8.75 -1.06 21.85
CA LEU A 143 -8.53 0.10 20.98
C LEU A 143 -9.26 1.37 21.44
N LEU A 144 -10.33 1.23 22.24
CA LEU A 144 -11.14 2.33 22.75
C LEU A 144 -10.70 2.79 24.16
N GLU A 145 -9.77 2.08 24.79
CA GLU A 145 -9.25 2.38 26.13
C GLU A 145 -7.92 3.16 26.13
N GLY A 146 -7.23 3.22 24.99
CA GLY A 146 -5.99 3.97 24.79
C GLY A 146 -6.21 5.36 24.24
#